data_AF-A0A1K0FQ02-F1
#
_entry.id   AF-A0A1K0FQ02-F1
#
_cell.length_a   1.000
_cell.length_b   1.000
_cell.length_c   1.000
_cell.angle_alpha   90.00
_cell.angle_beta   90.00
_cell.angle_gamma   90.00
#
_symmetry.space_group_name_H-M   'P 1'
#
loop_
_entity.id
_entity.type
_entity.pdbx_description
1 polymer ?
#
loop_
_entity_poly.entity_id
_entity_poly.type
_entity_poly.pdbx_seq_one_letter_code
_entity_poly.pdbx_strand_id
1 'polypeptide(L)'
;MFCSGALGLLVLLVPIALGAGFNFLDATLALHLAMVVLLSGTVFVLDDPARSLIEVLPISARTTAALRMALALIPISIFWALILGLAPYTVASGAAYPRAGLIIELYALLAWSWAAGAVAAERWTAGAGGPVAAPFLLVLAVALALLPGRLAFFVAPGAPEYSASRTRWLVLLLTGLIALAAANASHILPRASGLRSRSH
;
A
#
# COMPACT_ATOMS: atom_id res chain seq x y z
N MET A 1 -7.81 1.12 10.22
CA MET A 1 -7.46 -0.18 9.60
C MET A 1 -8.62 -1.19 9.55
N PHE A 2 -9.21 -1.63 10.67
CA PHE A 2 -10.31 -2.62 10.61
C PHE A 2 -11.54 -2.12 9.85
N CYS A 3 -11.93 -0.85 10.04
CA CYS A 3 -13.02 -0.24 9.29
C CYS A 3 -12.74 -0.21 7.78
N SER A 4 -11.50 0.12 7.36
CA SER A 4 -11.14 0.13 5.94
C SER A 4 -11.09 -1.27 5.34
N GLY A 5 -10.66 -2.27 6.11
CA GLY A 5 -10.74 -3.67 5.71
C GLY A 5 -12.18 -4.17 5.55
N ALA A 6 -13.06 -3.83 6.48
CA ALA A 6 -14.49 -4.13 6.37
C ALA A 6 -15.14 -3.43 5.17
N LEU A 7 -14.82 -2.15 4.93
CA LEU A 7 -15.30 -1.41 3.76
C LEU A 7 -14.79 -2.03 2.45
N GLY A 8 -13.53 -2.48 2.39
CA GLY A 8 -12.99 -3.18 1.24
C GLY A 8 -13.74 -4.49 0.94
N LEU A 9 -14.13 -5.24 1.97
CA LEU A 9 -15.00 -6.42 1.81
C LEU A 9 -16.40 -6.04 1.30
N LEU A 10 -16.98 -4.94 1.80
CA LEU A 10 -18.31 -4.49 1.38
C LEU A 10 -18.38 -4.14 -0.10
N VAL A 11 -17.28 -3.68 -0.71
CA VAL A 11 -17.20 -3.42 -2.17
C VAL A 11 -17.54 -4.67 -2.98
N LEU A 12 -17.20 -5.87 -2.50
CA LEU A 12 -17.54 -7.13 -3.17
C LEU A 12 -18.84 -7.74 -2.63
N LEU A 13 -19.09 -7.65 -1.32
CA LEU A 13 -20.26 -8.29 -0.70
C LEU A 13 -21.58 -7.65 -1.14
N VAL A 14 -21.64 -6.33 -1.35
CA VAL A 14 -22.88 -5.65 -1.76
C VAL A 14 -23.36 -6.14 -3.14
N PRO A 15 -22.53 -6.15 -4.20
CA PRO A 15 -22.92 -6.72 -5.49
C PRO A 15 -23.34 -8.19 -5.41
N ILE A 16 -22.60 -9.01 -4.65
CA ILE A 16 -22.94 -10.43 -4.43
C ILE A 16 -24.33 -10.57 -3.79
N ALA A 17 -24.59 -9.80 -2.73
CA ALA A 17 -25.86 -9.85 -2.01
C ALA A 17 -27.04 -9.37 -2.86
N LEU A 18 -26.80 -8.45 -3.80
CA LEU A 18 -27.79 -7.96 -4.74
C LEU A 18 -27.94 -8.84 -5.99
N GLY A 19 -27.16 -9.92 -6.11
CA GLY A 19 -27.17 -10.81 -7.28
C GLY A 19 -26.66 -10.14 -8.57
N ALA A 20 -25.89 -9.06 -8.44
CA ALA A 20 -25.30 -8.37 -9.57
C ALA A 20 -24.10 -9.18 -10.09
N GLY A 21 -24.27 -9.83 -11.24
CA GLY A 21 -23.17 -10.47 -11.95
C GLY A 21 -22.30 -9.43 -12.63
N PHE A 22 -21.02 -9.34 -12.27
CA PHE A 22 -20.09 -8.47 -12.95
C PHE A 22 -19.52 -9.14 -14.20
N ASN A 23 -19.32 -8.33 -15.25
CA ASN A 23 -18.40 -8.72 -16.30
C ASN A 23 -16.97 -8.74 -15.72
N PHE A 24 -16.06 -9.44 -16.40
CA PHE A 24 -14.69 -9.61 -15.92
C PHE A 24 -13.95 -8.28 -15.67
N LEU A 25 -14.22 -7.28 -16.50
CA LEU A 25 -13.65 -5.93 -16.36
C LEU A 25 -14.18 -5.22 -15.11
N ASP A 26 -15.48 -5.31 -14.85
CA ASP A 26 -16.13 -4.69 -13.69
C ASP A 26 -15.64 -5.31 -12.38
N ALA A 27 -15.44 -6.63 -12.35
CA ALA A 27 -14.89 -7.31 -11.18
C ALA A 27 -13.42 -6.97 -10.91
N THR A 28 -12.62 -6.75 -11.97
CA THR A 28 -11.23 -6.31 -11.84
C THR A 28 -11.17 -4.90 -11.25
N LEU A 29 -12.01 -3.98 -11.73
CA LEU A 29 -12.11 -2.64 -11.17
C LEU A 29 -12.60 -2.65 -9.72
N ALA A 30 -13.59 -3.50 -9.39
CA ALA A 30 -14.09 -3.67 -8.03
C ALA A 30 -13.00 -4.15 -7.08
N LEU A 31 -12.11 -5.05 -7.52
CA LEU A 31 -10.94 -5.44 -6.72
C LEU A 31 -9.95 -4.31 -6.51
N HIS A 32 -9.60 -3.56 -7.56
CA HIS A 32 -8.66 -2.46 -7.42
C HIS A 32 -9.22 -1.39 -6.48
N LEU A 33 -10.53 -1.14 -6.55
CA LEU A 33 -11.21 -0.28 -5.60
C LEU A 33 -11.15 -0.85 -4.17
N ALA A 34 -11.48 -2.13 -3.97
CA ALA A 34 -11.40 -2.79 -2.68
C ALA A 34 -9.97 -2.77 -2.09
N MET A 35 -8.95 -2.91 -2.95
CA MET A 35 -7.54 -2.80 -2.59
C MET A 35 -7.21 -1.40 -2.09
N VAL A 36 -7.56 -0.35 -2.84
CA VAL A 36 -7.31 1.04 -2.44
C VAL A 36 -8.05 1.37 -1.15
N VAL A 37 -9.31 0.95 -1.01
CA VAL A 37 -10.10 1.13 0.22
C VAL A 37 -9.44 0.42 1.39
N LEU A 38 -9.03 -0.84 1.26
CA LEU A 38 -8.31 -1.58 2.30
C LEU A 38 -7.05 -0.81 2.74
N LEU A 39 -6.20 -0.45 1.78
CA LEU A 39 -4.93 0.23 2.00
C LEU A 39 -5.08 1.63 2.60
N SER A 40 -6.16 2.35 2.29
CA SER A 40 -6.39 3.71 2.80
C SER A 40 -6.39 3.82 4.32
N GLY A 41 -6.79 2.77 5.05
CA GLY A 41 -6.72 2.77 6.52
C GLY A 41 -5.43 2.19 7.09
N THR A 42 -4.52 1.71 6.24
CA THR A 42 -3.20 1.16 6.61
C THR A 42 -2.10 2.21 6.58
N VAL A 43 -2.29 3.29 5.82
CA VAL A 43 -1.35 4.42 5.74
C VAL A 43 -1.23 5.15 7.08
N PHE A 44 -2.27 5.12 7.91
CA PHE A 44 -2.30 5.69 9.27
C PHE A 44 -1.59 4.84 10.33
N VAL A 45 -1.04 3.67 9.98
CA VAL A 45 -0.25 2.84 10.90
C VAL A 45 1.00 3.59 11.41
N LEU A 46 1.49 4.55 10.61
CA LEU A 46 2.63 5.40 10.96
C LEU A 46 2.26 6.56 11.91
N ASP A 47 0.97 6.87 12.05
CA ASP A 47 0.55 7.91 12.98
C ASP A 47 0.45 7.32 14.38
N ASP A 48 1.30 7.81 15.27
CA ASP A 48 1.29 7.41 16.67
C ASP A 48 0.55 8.45 17.53
N PRO A 49 -0.73 8.25 17.86
CA PRO A 49 -1.47 9.18 18.70
C PRO A 49 -0.92 9.24 20.13
N ALA A 50 -0.20 8.21 20.57
CA ALA A 50 0.37 8.12 21.92
C ALA A 50 1.83 8.60 21.98
N ARG A 51 2.39 9.14 20.89
CA ARG A 51 3.81 9.53 20.85
C ARG A 51 4.18 10.52 21.95
N SER A 52 3.29 11.47 22.24
CA SER A 52 3.48 12.47 23.31
C SER A 52 3.47 11.88 24.72
N LEU A 53 2.91 10.68 24.90
CA LEU A 53 2.82 10.01 26.21
C LEU A 53 4.01 9.08 26.47
N ILE A 54 4.75 8.68 25.43
CA ILE A 54 5.76 7.61 25.46
C ILE A 54 7.18 8.12 25.20
N GLU A 55 7.39 9.44 25.05
CA GLU A 55 8.72 10.07 24.84
C GLU A 55 9.76 9.74 25.93
N VAL A 56 9.33 9.19 27.07
CA VAL A 56 10.20 8.78 28.19
C VAL A 56 10.88 7.42 27.93
N LEU A 57 10.40 6.60 27.00
CA LEU A 57 11.01 5.29 26.71
C LEU A 57 12.21 5.41 25.76
N PRO A 58 13.33 4.69 26.02
CA PRO A 58 14.54 4.73 25.18
C PRO A 58 14.39 3.98 23.83
N ILE A 59 13.17 3.71 23.38
CA ILE A 59 12.89 2.98 22.14
C ILE A 59 12.82 3.98 21.00
N SER A 60 13.59 3.76 19.94
CA SER A 60 13.56 4.65 18.77
C SER A 60 12.17 4.65 18.11
N ALA A 61 11.69 5.83 17.71
CA ALA A 61 10.43 5.95 16.97
C ALA A 61 10.38 5.10 15.69
N ARG A 62 11.56 4.83 15.07
CA ARG A 62 11.69 3.99 13.87
C ARG A 62 11.49 2.51 14.18
N THR A 63 12.01 2.01 15.29
CA THR A 63 11.79 0.62 15.72
C THR A 63 10.31 0.36 15.99
N THR A 64 9.64 1.32 16.65
CA THR A 64 8.21 1.25 16.90
C THR A 64 7.40 1.29 15.59
N ALA A 65 7.76 2.18 14.65
CA ALA A 65 7.11 2.23 13.34
C ALA A 65 7.31 0.94 12.53
N ALA A 66 8.53 0.40 12.51
CA ALA A 66 8.84 -0.86 11.83
C ALA A 66 8.05 -2.04 12.40
N LEU A 67 7.99 -2.14 13.73
CA LEU A 67 7.19 -3.17 14.41
C LEU A 67 5.69 -3.01 14.09
N ARG A 68 5.17 -1.78 14.08
CA ARG A 68 3.76 -1.50 13.72
C ARG A 68 3.46 -1.88 12.27
N MET A 69 4.34 -1.54 11.33
CA MET A 69 4.23 -1.95 9.93
C MET A 69 4.22 -3.47 9.82
N ALA A 70 5.15 -4.16 10.48
CA ALA A 70 5.21 -5.62 10.48
C ALA A 70 3.94 -6.26 11.07
N LEU A 71 3.43 -5.74 12.18
CA LEU A 71 2.19 -6.21 12.78
C LEU A 71 0.96 -5.91 11.92
N ALA A 72 0.94 -4.78 11.20
CA ALA A 72 -0.15 -4.41 10.30
C ALA A 72 -0.23 -5.32 9.08
N LEU A 73 0.90 -5.89 8.59
CA LEU A 73 0.89 -6.83 7.47
C LEU A 73 -0.05 -8.02 7.71
N ILE A 74 -0.18 -8.49 8.95
CA ILE A 74 -1.02 -9.65 9.29
C ILE A 74 -2.51 -9.37 8.97
N PRO A 75 -3.17 -8.36 9.58
CA PRO A 75 -4.56 -8.07 9.25
C PRO A 75 -4.74 -7.61 7.80
N ILE A 76 -3.77 -6.91 7.18
CA ILE A 76 -3.83 -6.57 5.73
C ILE A 76 -3.96 -7.85 4.90
N SER A 77 -3.08 -8.82 5.17
CA SER A 77 -3.04 -10.10 4.45
C SER A 77 -4.33 -10.88 4.63
N ILE A 78 -4.90 -10.90 5.84
CA ILE A 78 -6.15 -11.60 6.14
C ILE A 78 -7.31 -10.97 5.36
N PHE A 79 -7.49 -9.64 5.44
CA PHE A 79 -8.56 -8.98 4.70
C PHE A 79 -8.40 -9.16 3.19
N TRP A 80 -7.18 -9.08 2.68
CA TRP A 80 -6.93 -9.31 1.26
C TRP A 80 -7.20 -10.75 0.83
N ALA A 81 -6.81 -11.74 1.64
CA ALA A 81 -7.12 -13.14 1.38
C ALA A 81 -8.62 -13.40 1.34
N LEU A 82 -9.40 -12.75 2.23
CA LEU A 82 -10.86 -12.81 2.21
C LEU A 82 -11.44 -12.18 0.93
N ILE A 83 -10.96 -10.99 0.55
CA ILE A 83 -11.36 -10.31 -0.71
C ILE A 83 -11.08 -11.20 -1.93
N LEU A 84 -9.88 -11.77 -2.02
CA LEU A 84 -9.52 -12.70 -3.10
C LEU A 84 -10.32 -14.01 -3.07
N GLY A 85 -10.74 -14.46 -1.89
CA GLY A 85 -11.61 -15.62 -1.71
C GLY A 85 -13.05 -15.37 -2.16
N LEU A 86 -13.54 -14.14 -2.00
CA LEU A 86 -14.87 -13.71 -2.45
C LEU A 86 -14.93 -13.41 -3.95
N ALA A 87 -13.81 -13.05 -4.56
CA ALA A 87 -13.75 -12.64 -5.95
C ALA A 87 -14.34 -13.64 -6.98
N PRO A 88 -14.16 -14.96 -6.87
CA PRO A 88 -14.78 -15.92 -7.79
C PRO A 88 -16.32 -15.89 -7.78
N TYR A 89 -16.94 -15.45 -6.68
CA TYR A 89 -18.39 -15.35 -6.55
C TYR A 89 -18.96 -14.06 -7.20
N THR A 90 -18.08 -13.14 -7.63
CA THR A 90 -18.49 -11.88 -8.29
C THR A 90 -18.50 -11.96 -9.82
N VAL A 91 -17.80 -12.93 -10.42
CA VAL A 91 -17.63 -13.07 -11.87
C VAL A 91 -18.42 -14.27 -12.38
N ALA A 92 -19.01 -14.16 -13.57
CA ALA A 92 -19.59 -15.31 -14.28
C ALA A 92 -18.56 -16.44 -14.41
N SER A 93 -18.97 -17.67 -14.06
CA SER A 93 -18.12 -18.85 -13.90
C SER A 93 -17.22 -19.15 -15.12
N GLY A 94 -15.92 -19.36 -14.90
CA GLY A 94 -15.00 -19.96 -15.89
C GLY A 94 -13.69 -19.19 -16.17
N ALA A 95 -13.56 -17.93 -15.73
CA ALA A 95 -12.35 -17.14 -15.93
C ALA A 95 -11.27 -17.47 -14.89
N ALA A 96 -10.03 -17.74 -15.33
CA ALA A 96 -8.89 -17.93 -14.46
C ALA A 96 -8.56 -16.62 -13.73
N TYR A 97 -8.53 -16.66 -12.38
CA TYR A 97 -8.31 -15.49 -11.55
C TYR A 97 -6.85 -15.38 -11.10
N PRO A 98 -6.07 -14.38 -11.55
CA PRO A 98 -4.63 -14.36 -11.30
C PRO A 98 -4.29 -13.78 -9.92
N ARG A 99 -4.53 -14.59 -8.89
CA ARG A 99 -4.32 -14.24 -7.46
C ARG A 99 -2.91 -13.72 -7.18
N ALA A 100 -1.88 -14.36 -7.73
CA ALA A 100 -0.48 -13.98 -7.49
C ALA A 100 -0.18 -12.56 -8.01
N GLY A 101 -0.73 -12.18 -9.16
CA GLY A 101 -0.55 -10.83 -9.72
C GLY A 101 -1.13 -9.76 -8.80
N LEU A 102 -2.34 -9.99 -8.28
CA LEU A 102 -3.07 -9.09 -7.40
C LEU A 102 -2.40 -8.91 -6.03
N ILE A 103 -1.71 -9.94 -5.53
CA ILE A 103 -0.91 -9.85 -4.31
C ILE A 103 0.28 -8.91 -4.50
N ILE A 104 0.98 -9.00 -5.64
CA ILE A 104 2.11 -8.13 -5.94
C ILE A 104 1.65 -6.66 -6.02
N GLU A 105 0.50 -6.40 -6.66
CA GLU A 105 -0.09 -5.06 -6.74
C GLU A 105 -0.34 -4.43 -5.37
N LEU A 106 -0.99 -5.19 -4.48
CA LEU A 106 -1.29 -4.75 -3.11
C LEU A 106 -0.01 -4.32 -2.39
N TYR A 107 0.99 -5.20 -2.36
CA TYR A 107 2.22 -4.93 -1.62
C TYR A 107 3.07 -3.84 -2.27
N ALA A 108 3.02 -3.67 -3.60
CA ALA A 108 3.70 -2.59 -4.29
C ALA A 108 3.14 -1.22 -3.85
N LEU A 109 1.81 -1.08 -3.87
CA LEU A 109 1.14 0.15 -3.44
C LEU A 109 1.36 0.42 -1.95
N LEU A 110 1.30 -0.62 -1.11
CA LEU A 110 1.56 -0.51 0.33
C LEU A 110 2.99 -0.03 0.60
N ALA A 111 3.99 -0.65 -0.02
CA ALA A 111 5.40 -0.31 0.19
C ALA A 111 5.69 1.15 -0.17
N TRP A 112 5.19 1.62 -1.32
CA TRP A 112 5.36 3.01 -1.73
C TRP A 112 4.60 4.00 -0.84
N SER A 113 3.39 3.66 -0.41
CA SER A 113 2.60 4.51 0.48
C SER A 113 3.27 4.67 1.85
N TRP A 114 3.79 3.57 2.41
CA TRP A 114 4.57 3.61 3.65
C TRP A 114 5.91 4.31 3.48
N ALA A 115 6.58 4.15 2.33
CA ALA A 115 7.82 4.88 2.05
C ALA A 115 7.57 6.40 2.05
N ALA A 116 6.52 6.85 1.36
CA ALA A 116 6.12 8.26 1.34
C ALA A 116 5.79 8.78 2.75
N GLY A 117 5.00 8.02 3.53
CA GLY A 117 4.68 8.37 4.91
C GLY A 117 5.90 8.42 5.83
N ALA A 118 6.85 7.50 5.67
CA ALA A 118 8.09 7.48 6.45
C ALA A 118 8.96 8.70 6.13
N VAL A 119 9.12 9.07 4.85
CA VAL A 119 9.83 10.27 4.43
C VAL A 119 9.16 11.54 4.96
N ALA A 120 7.83 11.61 4.90
CA ALA A 120 7.07 12.75 5.42
C ALA A 120 7.21 12.89 6.94
N ALA A 121 7.12 11.78 7.67
CA ALA A 121 7.29 11.76 9.12
C ALA A 121 8.71 12.14 9.58
N GLU A 122 9.73 11.95 8.73
CA GLU A 122 11.09 12.41 8.99
C GLU A 122 11.28 13.90 8.63
N ARG A 123 10.68 14.36 7.53
CA ARG A 123 10.89 15.70 7.00
C ARG A 123 10.06 16.76 7.72
N TRP A 124 8.86 16.42 8.16
CA TRP A 124 7.89 17.32 8.80
C TRP A 124 7.70 16.97 10.28
N THR A 125 7.15 17.90 11.06
CA THR A 125 6.89 17.72 12.49
C THR A 125 6.07 16.45 12.78
N ALA A 126 6.27 15.87 13.95
CA ALA A 126 5.70 14.58 14.35
C ALA A 126 4.19 14.44 14.02
N GLY A 127 3.82 13.38 13.30
CA GLY A 127 2.42 13.01 13.01
C GLY A 127 1.93 13.28 11.57
N ALA A 128 2.81 13.67 10.64
CA ALA A 128 2.43 13.93 9.24
C ALA A 128 2.43 12.68 8.33
N GLY A 129 2.68 11.48 8.86
CA GLY A 129 2.89 10.27 8.06
C GLY A 129 1.64 9.82 7.30
N GLY A 130 0.53 9.61 8.01
CA GLY A 130 -0.75 9.22 7.41
C GLY A 130 -1.37 10.28 6.51
N PRO A 131 -1.41 11.58 6.91
CA PRO A 131 -1.94 12.66 6.07
C PRO A 131 -1.24 12.82 4.72
N VAL A 132 0.03 12.42 4.59
CA VAL A 132 0.75 12.41 3.30
C VAL A 132 0.57 11.08 2.57
N ALA A 133 0.65 9.96 3.28
CA ALA A 133 0.59 8.64 2.67
C ALA A 133 -0.80 8.32 2.06
N ALA A 134 -1.90 8.80 2.65
CA ALA A 134 -3.25 8.62 2.13
C ALA A 134 -3.47 9.25 0.74
N PRO A 135 -3.25 10.57 0.53
CA PRO A 135 -3.39 11.17 -0.80
C PRO A 135 -2.32 10.64 -1.76
N PHE A 136 -1.11 10.31 -1.29
CA PHE A 136 -0.09 9.71 -2.13
C PHE A 136 -0.53 8.36 -2.71
N LEU A 137 -1.16 7.49 -1.91
CA LEU A 137 -1.72 6.21 -2.38
C LEU A 137 -2.71 6.43 -3.54
N LEU A 138 -3.62 7.41 -3.39
CA LEU A 138 -4.62 7.71 -4.42
C LEU A 138 -3.96 8.26 -5.69
N VAL A 139 -3.06 9.23 -5.54
CA VAL A 139 -2.32 9.81 -6.68
C VAL A 139 -1.52 8.74 -7.40
N LEU A 140 -0.84 7.85 -6.67
CA LEU A 140 -0.09 6.74 -7.24
C LEU A 140 -1.02 5.78 -8.00
N ALA A 141 -2.12 5.34 -7.40
CA ALA A 141 -3.07 4.44 -8.03
C ALA A 141 -3.64 5.04 -9.34
N VAL A 142 -4.04 6.32 -9.29
CA VAL A 142 -4.55 7.04 -10.47
C VAL A 142 -3.45 7.23 -11.52
N ALA A 143 -2.24 7.61 -11.13
CA ALA A 143 -1.12 7.77 -12.06
C ALA A 143 -0.79 6.46 -12.79
N LEU A 144 -0.81 5.33 -12.07
CA LEU A 144 -0.61 4.00 -12.65
C LEU A 144 -1.76 3.57 -13.58
N ALA A 145 -2.98 4.00 -13.29
CA ALA A 145 -4.17 3.75 -14.12
C ALA A 145 -4.18 4.56 -15.43
N LEU A 146 -3.59 5.76 -15.42
CA LEU A 146 -3.57 6.65 -16.59
C LEU A 146 -2.38 6.38 -17.54
N LEU A 147 -1.46 5.48 -17.19
CA LEU A 147 -0.31 5.14 -18.03
C LEU A 147 -0.75 4.42 -19.32
N PRO A 148 -0.37 4.90 -20.51
CA PRO A 148 -0.88 4.36 -21.77
C PRO A 148 -0.14 3.09 -22.22
N GLY A 149 -0.87 2.25 -22.96
CA GLY A 149 -0.34 1.18 -23.83
C GLY A 149 0.75 0.33 -23.18
N ARG A 150 1.97 0.40 -23.73
CA ARG A 150 3.14 -0.39 -23.30
C ARG A 150 3.56 -0.15 -21.84
N LEU A 151 3.12 0.95 -21.23
CA LEU A 151 3.39 1.30 -19.84
C LEU A 151 2.19 1.06 -18.90
N ALA A 152 1.07 0.52 -19.40
CA ALA A 152 -0.11 0.20 -18.60
C ALA A 152 0.17 -0.81 -17.48
N PHE A 153 -0.06 -0.41 -16.23
CA PHE A 153 0.11 -1.30 -15.08
C PHE A 153 -1.10 -2.21 -14.89
N PHE A 154 -2.31 -1.69 -15.11
CA PHE A 154 -3.55 -2.45 -15.03
C PHE A 154 -3.91 -3.02 -16.40
N VAL A 155 -3.60 -4.30 -16.61
CA VAL A 155 -3.85 -5.01 -17.85
C VAL A 155 -4.76 -6.19 -17.56
N ALA A 156 -5.80 -6.36 -18.36
CA ALA A 156 -6.75 -7.45 -18.21
C ALA A 156 -6.03 -8.81 -18.32
N PRO A 157 -6.31 -9.76 -17.42
CA PRO A 157 -5.78 -11.13 -17.55
C PRO A 157 -6.18 -11.76 -18.88
N GLY A 158 -5.23 -12.42 -19.54
CA GLY A 158 -5.41 -12.99 -20.89
C GLY A 158 -4.95 -12.09 -22.04
N ALA A 159 -4.70 -10.80 -21.80
CA ALA A 159 -4.09 -9.93 -22.80
C ALA A 159 -2.61 -10.28 -23.01
N PRO A 160 -2.05 -10.12 -24.24
CA PRO A 160 -0.65 -10.41 -24.53
C PRO A 160 0.36 -9.66 -23.64
N GLU A 161 -0.02 -8.46 -23.21
CA GLU A 161 0.81 -7.55 -22.43
C GLU A 161 0.80 -7.85 -20.92
N TYR A 162 -0.02 -8.82 -20.49
CA TYR A 162 -0.26 -9.11 -19.08
C TYR A 162 1.03 -9.49 -18.33
N SER A 163 1.86 -10.37 -18.93
CA SER A 163 3.14 -10.78 -18.34
C SER A 163 4.09 -9.60 -18.12
N ALA A 164 4.22 -8.73 -19.13
CA ALA A 164 5.05 -7.52 -19.02
C ALA A 164 4.52 -6.55 -17.96
N SER A 165 3.20 -6.45 -17.78
CA SER A 165 2.59 -5.71 -16.67
C SER A 165 3.00 -6.30 -15.31
N ARG A 166 3.00 -7.63 -15.15
CA ARG A 166 3.42 -8.28 -13.89
C ARG A 166 4.87 -8.00 -13.54
N THR A 167 5.77 -8.04 -14.52
CA THR A 167 7.18 -7.67 -14.30
C THR A 167 7.32 -6.23 -13.82
N ARG A 168 6.57 -5.29 -14.40
CA ARG A 168 6.59 -3.88 -13.97
C ARG A 168 6.07 -3.70 -12.55
N TRP A 169 5.01 -4.41 -12.16
CA TRP A 169 4.53 -4.44 -10.78
C TRP A 169 5.57 -5.00 -9.81
N LEU A 170 6.29 -6.05 -10.21
CA LEU A 170 7.34 -6.63 -9.39
C LEU A 170 8.51 -5.64 -9.22
N VAL A 171 8.93 -4.95 -10.29
CA VAL A 171 9.94 -3.88 -10.21
C VAL A 171 9.45 -2.75 -9.30
N LEU A 172 8.18 -2.36 -9.41
CA LEU A 172 7.59 -1.32 -8.55
C LEU A 172 7.59 -1.75 -7.08
N LEU A 173 7.27 -3.01 -6.78
CA LEU A 173 7.35 -3.57 -5.43
C LEU A 173 8.79 -3.53 -4.90
N LEU A 174 9.76 -4.05 -5.65
CA LEU A 174 11.15 -4.10 -5.21
C LEU A 174 11.71 -2.69 -4.96
N THR A 175 11.46 -1.76 -5.87
CA THR A 175 11.88 -0.36 -5.70
C THR A 175 11.17 0.33 -4.53
N GLY A 176 9.89 0.04 -4.30
CA GLY A 176 9.14 0.52 -3.14
C GLY A 176 9.70 -0.01 -1.81
N LEU A 177 10.07 -1.29 -1.75
CA LEU A 177 10.72 -1.88 -0.58
C LEU A 177 12.10 -1.27 -0.31
N ILE A 178 12.88 -1.03 -1.36
CA ILE A 178 14.17 -0.32 -1.25
C ILE A 178 13.97 1.11 -0.75
N ALA A 179 12.98 1.84 -1.29
CA ALA A 179 12.66 3.20 -0.86
C ALA A 179 12.22 3.24 0.61
N LEU A 180 11.37 2.29 1.03
CA LEU A 180 10.95 2.14 2.42
C LEU A 180 12.14 1.82 3.34
N ALA A 181 13.01 0.89 2.95
CA ALA A 181 14.21 0.56 3.71
C ALA A 181 15.15 1.78 3.82
N ALA A 182 15.37 2.51 2.73
CA ALA A 182 16.21 3.71 2.71
C ALA A 182 15.64 4.83 3.59
N ALA A 183 14.32 5.07 3.54
CA ALA A 183 13.64 6.02 4.40
C ALA A 183 13.81 5.69 5.90
N ASN A 184 13.91 4.41 6.24
CA ASN A 184 14.18 3.97 7.60
C ASN A 184 15.68 3.97 7.97
N ALA A 185 16.59 3.80 7.00
CA ALA A 185 18.03 3.62 7.21
C ALA A 185 18.88 4.90 7.29
N SER A 186 18.34 6.06 6.88
CA SER A 186 19.00 7.37 6.73
C SER A 186 19.78 7.95 7.94
N HIS A 187 19.91 7.23 9.06
CA HIS A 187 20.58 7.69 10.29
C HIS A 187 21.74 6.80 10.79
N ILE A 188 22.07 5.70 10.10
CA ILE A 188 23.24 4.87 10.49
C ILE A 188 24.56 5.59 10.17
N LEU A 189 24.55 6.52 9.22
CA LEU A 189 25.70 7.37 8.93
C LEU A 189 25.62 8.63 9.81
N PRO A 190 26.62 8.90 10.68
CA PRO A 190 26.65 10.15 11.44
C PRO A 190 26.60 11.32 10.46
N ARG A 191 25.62 12.21 10.62
CA ARG A 191 25.59 13.49 9.91
C ARG A 191 26.89 14.22 10.26
N ALA A 192 27.82 14.25 9.31
CA ALA A 192 29.04 15.06 9.38
C ALA A 192 28.66 16.55 9.22
N SER A 193 27.93 17.10 10.19
CA SER A 193 27.50 18.50 10.21
C SER A 193 28.04 19.25 11.44
N GLY A 194 29.22 18.83 11.94
CA GLY A 194 29.78 19.32 13.20
C GLY A 194 31.23 19.80 13.16
N LEU A 195 31.76 20.26 12.01
CA LEU A 195 33.16 20.75 11.91
C LEU A 195 33.32 22.11 11.22
N ARG A 196 32.28 22.94 11.14
CA ARG A 196 32.42 24.35 10.74
C ARG A 196 31.70 25.25 11.72
N SER A 197 32.39 25.70 12.76
CA SER A 197 32.15 26.99 13.46
C SER A 197 32.80 26.98 14.85
N ARG A 198 34.14 27.04 14.91
CA ARG A 198 34.88 27.63 16.04
C ARG A 198 36.16 28.26 15.51
N SER A 199 36.02 29.46 14.97
CA SER A 199 37.13 30.38 14.75
C SER A 199 36.57 31.80 14.79
N HIS A 200 36.37 32.33 15.99
CA HIS A 200 36.43 33.75 16.31
C HIS A 200 36.69 33.87 17.82
#